data_AF-A0A5E6XD20-F1
#
_entry.id   AF-A0A5E6XD20-F1
#
_cell.length_a   1.000
_cell.length_b   1.000
_cell.length_c   1.000
_cell.angle_alpha   90.00
_cell.angle_beta   90.00
_cell.angle_gamma   90.00
#
_symmetry.space_group_name_H-M   'P 1'
#
loop_
_entity.id
_entity.type
_entity.pdbx_description
1 polymer ?
#
loop_
_entity_poly.entity_id
_entity_poly.type
_entity_poly.pdbx_seq_one_letter_code
_entity_poly.pdbx_strand_id
1 'polypeptide(L)'
;MTKQRRTFTPEFKREAASLVLDQGYSHIEAARSLGLVESALRRWVNQLQQERGGVTPTSKALTPEQQKIQELEARINRLEREKSILKKATALLMAEEHERSR
;
A
#
# COMPACT_ATOMS: atom_id res chain seq x y z
N MET A 1 -5.65 -5.09 30.73
CA MET A 1 -4.32 -4.95 30.08
C MET A 1 -4.51 -5.11 28.58
N THR A 2 -4.17 -4.10 27.77
CA THR A 2 -4.30 -4.17 26.31
C THR A 2 -3.22 -5.10 25.73
N LYS A 3 -3.63 -6.22 25.14
CA LYS A 3 -2.71 -7.19 24.52
C LYS A 3 -1.95 -6.49 23.39
N GLN A 4 -0.62 -6.43 23.49
CA GLN A 4 0.22 -5.78 22.49
C GLN A 4 0.06 -6.48 21.13
N ARG A 5 -0.27 -5.70 20.09
CA ARG A 5 -0.48 -6.23 18.74
C ARG A 5 0.86 -6.70 18.17
N ARG A 6 0.93 -7.98 17.81
CA ARG A 6 2.03 -8.53 17.01
C ARG A 6 2.06 -7.87 15.63
N THR A 7 3.23 -7.38 15.24
CA THR A 7 3.50 -6.87 13.90
C THR A 7 4.25 -7.91 13.09
N PHE A 8 3.80 -8.15 11.85
CA PHE A 8 4.40 -9.09 10.92
C PHE A 8 4.92 -8.36 9.69
N THR A 9 6.03 -8.83 9.14
CA THR A 9 6.62 -8.27 7.92
C THR A 9 5.75 -8.60 6.70
N PRO A 10 5.78 -7.79 5.63
CA PRO A 10 5.06 -8.09 4.39
C PRO A 10 5.43 -9.45 3.78
N GLU A 11 6.71 -9.83 3.87
CA GLU A 11 7.24 -11.08 3.32
C GLU A 11 6.64 -12.28 4.05
N PHE A 12 6.60 -12.22 5.39
CA PHE A 12 5.99 -13.26 6.21
C PHE A 12 4.49 -13.42 5.90
N LYS A 13 3.78 -12.30 5.76
CA LYS A 13 2.35 -12.32 5.42
C LYS A 13 2.10 -12.92 4.04
N ARG A 14 2.97 -12.60 3.07
CA ARG A 14 2.93 -13.15 1.71
C ARG A 14 3.17 -14.65 1.73
N GLU A 15 4.21 -15.13 2.41
CA GLU A 15 4.53 -16.56 2.53
C GLU A 15 3.39 -17.33 3.21
N ALA A 16 2.85 -16.79 4.31
CA ALA A 16 1.71 -17.39 5.00
C ALA A 16 0.47 -17.52 4.09
N ALA A 17 0.19 -16.51 3.29
CA ALA A 17 -0.91 -16.54 2.33
C ALA A 17 -0.64 -17.49 1.15
N SER A 18 0.61 -17.61 0.70
CA SER A 18 1.04 -18.56 -0.33
C SER A 18 0.87 -20.03 0.09
N LEU A 19 0.97 -20.36 1.38
CA LEU A 19 0.66 -21.73 1.85
C LEU A 19 -0.77 -22.14 1.49
N VAL A 20 -1.72 -21.21 1.57
CA VAL A 20 -3.13 -21.47 1.26
C VAL A 20 -3.37 -21.42 -0.25
N LEU A 21 -2.88 -20.39 -0.94
CA LEU A 21 -3.16 -20.17 -2.37
C LEU A 21 -2.38 -21.11 -3.29
N ASP A 22 -1.13 -21.40 -2.97
CA ASP A 22 -0.21 -22.11 -3.87
C ASP A 22 -0.02 -23.58 -3.44
N GLN A 23 0.00 -23.85 -2.12
CA GLN A 23 0.25 -25.19 -1.58
C GLN A 23 -1.02 -25.93 -1.14
N GLY A 24 -2.20 -25.29 -1.26
CA GLY A 24 -3.49 -25.94 -1.02
C GLY A 24 -3.82 -26.23 0.43
N TYR A 25 -3.10 -25.64 1.40
CA TYR A 25 -3.43 -25.79 2.82
C TYR A 25 -4.78 -25.16 3.14
N SER A 26 -5.54 -25.76 4.06
CA SER A 26 -6.71 -25.08 4.62
C SER A 26 -6.26 -23.88 5.47
N HIS A 27 -7.13 -22.86 5.55
CA HIS A 27 -6.90 -21.70 6.41
C HIS A 27 -6.64 -22.08 7.87
N ILE A 28 -7.29 -23.14 8.36
CA ILE A 28 -7.17 -23.60 9.74
C ILE A 28 -5.80 -24.26 9.98
N GLU A 29 -5.36 -25.13 9.07
CA GLU A 29 -4.07 -25.82 9.17
C GLU A 29 -2.90 -24.85 9.07
N ALA A 30 -2.92 -23.95 8.08
CA ALA A 30 -1.88 -22.94 7.91
C ALA A 30 -1.83 -21.98 9.11
N ALA A 31 -2.98 -21.55 9.64
CA ALA A 31 -3.02 -20.69 10.82
C ALA A 31 -2.47 -21.40 12.06
N ARG A 32 -2.83 -22.68 12.27
CA ARG A 32 -2.33 -23.48 13.39
C ARG A 32 -0.82 -23.71 13.28
N SER A 33 -0.32 -24.06 12.09
CA SER A 33 1.10 -24.29 11.86
C SER A 33 1.97 -23.06 12.10
N LEU A 34 1.45 -21.88 11.79
CA LEU A 34 2.17 -20.60 11.96
C LEU A 34 1.89 -19.91 13.30
N GLY A 35 1.05 -20.48 14.16
CA GLY A 35 0.63 -19.86 15.42
C GLY A 35 -0.13 -18.53 15.22
N LEU A 36 -0.88 -18.42 14.13
CA LEU A 36 -1.64 -17.25 13.73
C LEU A 36 -3.13 -17.40 14.06
N VAL A 37 -3.81 -16.28 14.15
CA VAL A 37 -5.28 -16.26 14.19
C VAL A 37 -5.80 -16.44 12.77
N GLU A 38 -6.75 -17.36 12.58
CA GLU A 38 -7.32 -17.68 11.27
C GLU A 38 -7.87 -16.44 10.54
N SER A 39 -8.51 -15.52 11.26
CA SER A 39 -9.04 -14.27 10.68
C SER A 39 -7.95 -13.37 10.10
N ALA A 40 -6.75 -13.36 10.70
CA ALA A 40 -5.61 -12.62 10.16
C ALA A 40 -5.11 -13.27 8.87
N LEU A 41 -5.02 -14.60 8.84
CA LEU A 41 -4.59 -15.34 7.66
C LEU A 41 -5.57 -15.16 6.49
N ARG A 42 -6.88 -15.31 6.73
CA ARG A 42 -7.92 -15.05 5.71
C ARG A 42 -7.79 -13.66 5.10
N ARG A 43 -7.50 -12.64 5.92
CA ARG A 43 -7.31 -11.27 5.44
C ARG A 43 -6.09 -11.16 4.52
N TRP A 44 -4.98 -11.80 4.86
CA TRP A 44 -3.76 -11.78 4.04
C TRP A 44 -3.93 -12.58 2.74
N VAL A 45 -4.64 -13.70 2.78
CA VAL A 45 -5.00 -14.48 1.58
C VAL A 45 -5.83 -13.64 0.63
N ASN A 46 -6.90 -13.01 1.12
CA ASN A 46 -7.73 -12.11 0.30
C ASN A 46 -6.94 -10.92 -0.26
N GLN A 47 -6.02 -10.36 0.52
CA GLN A 47 -5.15 -9.27 0.07
C GLN A 47 -4.19 -9.75 -1.03
N LEU A 48 -3.51 -10.87 -0.84
CA LEU A 48 -2.59 -11.42 -1.82
C LEU A 48 -3.30 -11.79 -3.13
N GLN A 49 -4.53 -12.30 -3.05
CA GLN A 49 -5.32 -12.62 -4.23
C GLN A 49 -5.74 -11.37 -5.01
N GLN A 50 -6.10 -10.28 -4.32
CA GLN A 50 -6.37 -8.98 -4.95
C GLN A 50 -5.11 -8.39 -5.61
N GLU A 51 -3.97 -8.45 -4.92
CA GLU A 51 -2.70 -7.97 -5.44
C GLU A 51 -2.26 -8.73 -6.70
N ARG A 52 -2.46 -10.06 -6.73
CA ARG A 52 -2.25 -10.90 -7.93
C ARG A 52 -3.24 -10.58 -9.05
N GLY A 53 -4.44 -10.11 -8.70
CA GLY A 53 -5.43 -9.59 -9.64
C GLY A 53 -5.15 -8.16 -10.10
N GLY A 54 -4.00 -7.57 -9.75
CA GLY A 54 -3.58 -6.23 -10.17
C GLY A 54 -4.16 -5.10 -9.31
N VAL A 55 -4.86 -5.41 -8.22
CA VAL A 55 -5.42 -4.39 -7.32
C VAL A 55 -4.36 -3.92 -6.34
N THR A 56 -3.95 -2.66 -6.44
CA THR A 56 -3.03 -2.03 -5.49
C THR A 56 -3.77 -1.72 -4.19
N PRO A 57 -3.33 -2.24 -3.04
CA PRO A 57 -3.98 -1.97 -1.77
C PRO A 57 -3.66 -0.55 -1.27
N THR A 58 -4.52 0.02 -0.43
CA THR A 58 -4.20 1.28 0.28
C THR A 58 -3.24 1.05 1.44
N SER A 59 -3.27 -0.16 2.04
CA SER A 59 -2.29 -0.58 3.04
C SER A 59 -1.00 -1.06 2.39
N LYS A 60 0.08 -1.19 3.17
CA LYS A 60 1.36 -1.76 2.68
C LYS A 60 1.12 -3.04 1.88
N ALA A 61 1.54 -3.02 0.63
CA ALA A 61 1.45 -4.17 -0.27
C ALA A 61 2.31 -5.35 0.19
N LEU A 62 1.85 -6.56 -0.10
CA LEU A 62 2.53 -7.82 0.20
C LEU A 62 3.50 -8.24 -0.91
N THR A 63 3.18 -7.92 -2.15
CA THR A 63 4.00 -8.23 -3.32
C THR A 63 4.99 -7.10 -3.63
N PRO A 64 6.24 -7.42 -4.01
CA PRO A 64 7.24 -6.40 -4.35
C PRO A 64 6.81 -5.48 -5.50
N GLU A 65 6.08 -6.03 -6.46
CA GLU A 65 5.52 -5.27 -7.58
C GLU A 65 4.52 -4.21 -7.09
N GLN A 66 3.54 -4.59 -6.27
CA GLN A 66 2.57 -3.65 -5.73
C GLN A 66 3.19 -2.66 -4.76
N GLN A 67 4.25 -3.04 -4.03
CA GLN A 67 5.02 -2.10 -3.22
C GLN A 67 5.67 -1.01 -4.09
N LYS A 68 6.23 -1.40 -5.24
CA LYS A 68 6.81 -0.45 -6.20
C LYS A 68 5.75 0.43 -6.84
N ILE A 69 4.57 -0.11 -7.15
CA ILE A 69 3.44 0.68 -7.65
C ILE A 69 3.06 1.75 -6.63
N GLN A 70 2.89 1.40 -5.35
CA GLN A 70 2.60 2.37 -4.29
C GLN A 70 3.66 3.46 -4.16
N GLU A 71 4.95 3.09 -4.24
CA GLU A 71 6.05 4.07 -4.18
C GLU A 71 6.00 5.04 -5.36
N LEU A 72 5.74 4.54 -6.57
CA LEU A 72 5.62 5.34 -7.77
C LEU A 72 4.40 6.26 -7.72
N GLU A 73 3.24 5.78 -7.28
CA GLU A 73 2.04 6.59 -7.09
C GLU A 73 2.28 7.72 -6.07
N ALA A 74 2.95 7.41 -4.95
CA ALA A 74 3.32 8.42 -3.96
C ALA A 74 4.28 9.48 -4.53
N ARG A 75 5.24 9.05 -5.35
CA ARG A 75 6.18 9.96 -6.03
C ARG A 75 5.47 10.84 -7.06
N ILE A 76 4.59 10.28 -7.88
CA ILE A 76 3.80 11.02 -8.87
C ILE A 76 2.96 12.08 -8.15
N ASN A 77 2.24 11.69 -7.09
CA ASN A 77 1.39 12.60 -6.34
C ASN A 77 2.20 13.77 -5.75
N ARG A 78 3.39 13.47 -5.21
CA ARG A 78 4.31 14.51 -4.73
C ARG A 78 4.71 15.48 -5.85
N LEU A 79 5.13 14.96 -7.00
CA LEU A 79 5.53 15.77 -8.15
C LEU A 79 4.39 16.63 -8.69
N GLU A 80 3.17 16.08 -8.72
CA GLU A 80 1.97 16.83 -9.13
C GLU A 80 1.64 17.98 -8.18
N ARG A 81 1.78 17.76 -6.87
CA ARG A 81 1.64 18.82 -5.86
C ARG A 81 2.68 19.90 -6.04
N GLU A 82 3.96 19.52 -6.18
CA GLU A 82 5.06 20.47 -6.41
C GLU A 82 4.82 21.29 -7.69
N LYS A 83 4.43 20.64 -8.78
CA LYS A 83 4.05 21.30 -10.04
C LYS A 83 2.87 22.25 -9.86
N SER A 84 1.85 21.86 -9.11
CA SER A 84 0.70 22.72 -8.80
C SER A 84 1.10 23.95 -7.99
N ILE A 85 2.00 23.80 -7.01
CA ILE A 85 2.49 24.92 -6.19
C ILE A 85 3.25 25.90 -7.07
N LEU A 86 4.17 25.41 -7.91
CA LEU A 86 4.94 26.23 -8.84
C LEU A 86 4.03 27.01 -9.81
N LYS A 87 3.04 26.33 -10.42
CA LYS A 87 2.07 26.99 -11.31
C LYS A 87 1.30 28.13 -10.61
N LYS A 88 0.87 27.89 -9.37
CA LYS A 88 0.17 28.91 -8.57
C LYS A 88 1.08 30.09 -8.23
N ALA A 89 2.32 29.83 -7.84
CA ALA A 89 3.30 30.88 -7.55
C ALA A 89 3.57 31.75 -8.79
N THR A 90 3.80 31.15 -9.96
CA THR A 90 4.00 31.89 -11.21
C THR A 90 2.79 32.74 -11.57
N ALA A 91 1.56 32.21 -11.43
CA ALA A 91 0.35 32.96 -11.70
C ALA A 91 0.20 34.18 -10.77
N LEU A 92 0.54 34.04 -9.49
CA LEU A 92 0.51 35.14 -8.52
C LEU A 92 1.54 36.23 -8.87
N LEU A 93 2.76 35.86 -9.22
CA LEU A 93 3.80 36.82 -9.62
C LEU A 93 3.38 37.62 -10.86
N MET A 94 2.84 36.94 -11.88
CA MET A 94 2.36 37.59 -13.10
C MET A 94 1.19 38.55 -12.81
N ALA A 95 0.28 38.16 -11.92
CA ALA A 95 -0.83 39.04 -11.50
C ALA A 95 -0.32 40.30 -10.80
N GLU A 96 0.67 40.16 -9.92
CA GLU A 96 1.29 41.28 -9.21
C GLU A 96 2.02 42.26 -10.17
N GLU A 97 2.73 41.73 -11.18
CA GLU A 97 3.36 42.56 -12.23
C GLU A 97 2.32 43.37 -13.02
N HIS A 98 1.18 42.76 -13.35
CA HIS A 98 0.08 43.45 -14.02
C HIS A 98 -0.58 44.52 -13.14
N GLU A 99 -0.69 44.30 -11.83
CA GLU A 99 -1.22 45.30 -10.88
C GLU A 99 -0.27 46.48 -10.70
N ARG A 100 1.05 46.25 -10.62
CA ARG A 100 2.06 47.32 -10.50
C ARG A 100 2.22 48.19 -11.75
N SER A 101 1.83 47.66 -12.91
CA SER A 101 1.96 48.34 -14.21
C SER A 101 0.71 49.15 -14.61
N ARG A 102 -0.33 49.17 -13.77
CA ARG A 102 -1.54 50.01 -13.95
C ARG A 102 -1.45 51.26 -13.09
#